data_AF-A0A9D2P1L9-F1
#
_entry.id   AF-A0A9D2P1L9-F1
#
_cell.length_a   1.000
_cell.length_b   1.000
_cell.length_c   1.000
_cell.angle_alpha   90.00
_cell.angle_beta   90.00
_cell.angle_gamma   90.00
#
_symmetry.space_group_name_H-M   'P 1'
#
loop_
_entity.id
_entity.type
_entity.pdbx_description
1 polymer ?
#
loop_
_entity_poly.entity_id
_entity_poly.type
_entity_poly.pdbx_seq_one_letter_code
_entity_poly.pdbx_strand_id
1 'polypeptide(L)'
;MKKRTLSLAALILALCLALTGCGQSEEAKAADELIAAIGEVTLESEPQIIEAEEAVAALSEEDRNSLKNDQTLTDARAAYEALVVDQAASEVEEAISAIGTVTLESGEAIQNARTLYDGSEADVQAAVENIADLEAAETELSTLKVEEATNLITAIGGTVTLDSAAAVEAAQAAYDALTSEQQSQVANSGDLNAAITQLDALQQEQAQSLLDAMRVEDDPVRNMAFYFPQAFPYYTDIRSFVLPYIGTQDGRYWMNLRFNYTDADNWVFFETVTLAVDDERYYEYFNYFDVTRDNDTEVWEYVDMDVGEEELEMLKAIADSETTIIRFEGDDYYSDFTVSASDKEAIRQMVTAYEALT
;
A
#
# COMPACT_ATOMS: atom_id res chain seq x y z
N MET A 1 -65.81 -11.03 -21.50
CA MET A 1 -66.75 -10.00 -22.03
C MET A 1 -65.96 -9.02 -22.87
N LYS A 2 -66.31 -8.90 -24.16
CA LYS A 2 -66.02 -7.76 -25.09
C LYS A 2 -64.54 -7.41 -25.31
N LYS A 3 -64.05 -7.10 -26.51
CA LYS A 3 -64.54 -7.11 -27.89
C LYS A 3 -63.34 -6.57 -28.70
N ARG A 4 -63.07 -7.15 -29.87
CA ARG A 4 -62.73 -6.46 -31.15
C ARG A 4 -61.36 -5.78 -31.22
N THR A 5 -60.53 -5.90 -32.26
CA THR A 5 -60.67 -6.10 -33.72
C THR A 5 -59.22 -6.06 -34.27
N LEU A 6 -58.76 -6.61 -35.38
CA LEU A 6 -59.33 -7.22 -36.59
C LEU A 6 -58.17 -7.99 -37.27
N SER A 7 -58.41 -9.22 -37.72
CA SER A 7 -57.60 -9.91 -38.72
C SER A 7 -58.14 -9.64 -40.13
N LEU A 8 -57.34 -10.05 -41.13
CA LEU A 8 -57.71 -10.59 -42.46
C LEU A 8 -57.63 -9.67 -43.72
N ALA A 9 -56.59 -9.96 -44.52
CA ALA A 9 -56.64 -10.61 -45.85
C ALA A 9 -56.79 -9.85 -47.19
N ALA A 10 -56.06 -10.44 -48.15
CA ALA A 10 -56.21 -10.52 -49.62
C ALA A 10 -55.43 -9.46 -50.44
N LEU A 11 -54.27 -9.79 -51.04
CA LEU A 11 -53.96 -10.73 -52.15
C LEU A 11 -54.30 -10.13 -53.53
N ILE A 12 -53.30 -9.95 -54.39
CA ILE A 12 -53.33 -10.27 -55.84
C ILE A 12 -51.90 -10.65 -56.28
N LEU A 13 -51.79 -11.90 -56.75
CA LEU A 13 -50.68 -12.44 -57.53
C LEU A 13 -50.97 -12.13 -59.01
N ALA A 14 -50.03 -11.51 -59.73
CA ALA A 14 -50.09 -11.43 -61.20
C ALA A 14 -48.68 -11.47 -61.80
N LEU A 15 -48.29 -12.68 -62.20
CA LEU A 15 -47.22 -13.02 -63.12
C LEU A 15 -47.46 -12.33 -64.48
N CYS A 16 -46.55 -11.44 -64.90
CA CYS A 16 -46.39 -11.03 -66.29
C CYS A 16 -44.90 -11.01 -66.65
N LEU A 17 -44.49 -12.00 -67.44
CA LEU A 17 -43.23 -12.01 -68.18
C LEU A 17 -43.11 -10.79 -69.09
N ALA A 18 -41.86 -10.34 -69.21
CA ALA A 18 -41.27 -9.61 -70.34
C ALA A 18 -41.71 -8.16 -70.55
N LEU A 19 -41.03 -7.25 -69.86
CA LEU A 19 -40.40 -6.11 -70.50
C LEU A 19 -38.99 -5.94 -69.93
N THR A 20 -38.01 -6.12 -70.81
CA THR A 20 -36.62 -5.71 -70.66
C THR A 20 -36.53 -4.27 -70.19
N GLY A 21 -36.29 -4.07 -68.90
CA GLY A 21 -35.55 -2.94 -68.38
C GLY A 21 -34.34 -3.53 -67.65
N CYS A 22 -33.15 -3.42 -68.23
CA CYS A 22 -31.87 -3.70 -67.56
C CYS A 22 -31.59 -2.66 -66.46
N GLY A 23 -32.53 -2.48 -65.53
CA GLY A 23 -32.49 -1.43 -64.51
C GLY A 23 -32.55 -2.03 -63.11
N GLN A 24 -31.60 -1.61 -62.28
CA GLN A 24 -31.56 -1.79 -60.84
C GLN A 24 -32.91 -1.41 -60.17
N SER A 25 -33.32 -2.12 -59.12
CA SER A 25 -34.51 -1.80 -58.32
C SER A 25 -34.37 -0.44 -57.62
N GLU A 26 -35.48 0.14 -57.15
CA GLU A 26 -35.42 1.42 -56.42
C GLU A 26 -34.67 1.25 -55.09
N GLU A 27 -34.82 0.11 -54.44
CA GLU A 27 -34.11 -0.26 -53.22
C GLU A 27 -32.60 -0.38 -53.45
N ALA A 28 -32.18 -1.04 -54.54
CA ALA A 28 -30.77 -1.16 -54.88
C ALA A 28 -30.14 0.18 -55.32
N LYS A 29 -30.90 1.08 -55.98
CA LYS A 29 -30.44 2.44 -56.28
C LYS A 29 -30.23 3.26 -55.00
N ALA A 30 -31.17 3.17 -54.05
CA ALA A 30 -31.06 3.85 -52.77
C ALA A 30 -29.82 3.39 -51.99
N ALA A 31 -29.54 2.08 -51.98
CA ALA A 31 -28.31 1.55 -51.39
C ALA A 31 -27.04 2.08 -52.09
N ASP A 32 -26.98 2.10 -53.42
CA ASP A 32 -25.84 2.66 -54.15
C ASP A 32 -25.65 4.17 -53.88
N GLU A 33 -26.74 4.92 -53.68
CA GLU A 33 -26.71 6.34 -53.29
C GLU A 33 -26.16 6.54 -51.88
N LEU A 34 -26.56 5.70 -50.92
CA LEU A 34 -26.01 5.71 -49.55
C LEU A 34 -24.52 5.39 -49.55
N ILE A 35 -24.09 4.36 -50.30
CA ILE A 35 -22.66 4.02 -50.42
C ILE A 35 -21.88 5.18 -51.05
N ALA A 36 -22.40 5.78 -52.11
CA ALA A 36 -21.74 6.92 -52.76
C ALA A 36 -21.64 8.15 -51.84
N ALA A 37 -22.58 8.30 -50.90
CA ALA A 37 -22.60 9.39 -49.93
C ALA A 37 -21.56 9.26 -48.80
N ILE A 38 -20.95 8.08 -48.60
CA ILE A 38 -19.88 7.86 -47.61
C ILE A 38 -18.71 8.83 -47.86
N GLY A 39 -18.31 8.98 -49.13
CA GLY A 39 -17.25 9.90 -49.52
C GLY A 39 -15.87 9.52 -48.97
N GLU A 40 -15.15 10.51 -48.45
CA GLU A 40 -13.87 10.30 -47.77
C GLU A 40 -14.10 9.67 -46.39
N VAL A 41 -13.45 8.55 -46.11
CA VAL A 41 -13.61 7.82 -44.86
C VAL A 41 -12.78 8.50 -43.78
N THR A 42 -13.44 8.80 -42.66
CA THR A 42 -12.86 9.38 -41.44
C THR A 42 -13.39 8.62 -40.24
N LEU A 43 -12.89 8.92 -39.03
CA LEU A 43 -13.44 8.36 -37.79
C LEU A 43 -14.92 8.76 -37.55
N GLU A 44 -15.42 9.81 -38.20
CA GLU A 44 -16.83 10.22 -38.11
C GLU A 44 -17.74 9.48 -39.11
N SER A 45 -17.18 8.65 -40.01
CA SER A 45 -17.92 7.98 -41.09
C SER A 45 -18.66 6.71 -40.66
N GLU A 46 -18.49 6.25 -39.42
CA GLU A 46 -19.10 5.00 -38.93
C GLU A 46 -20.63 4.94 -39.12
N PRO A 47 -21.41 5.97 -38.78
CA PRO A 47 -22.86 5.92 -38.95
C PRO A 47 -23.28 5.75 -40.41
N GLN A 48 -22.60 6.43 -41.34
CA GLN A 48 -22.89 6.37 -42.77
C GLN A 48 -22.51 5.00 -43.36
N ILE A 49 -21.40 4.40 -42.90
CA ILE A 49 -20.98 3.06 -43.31
C ILE A 49 -22.00 2.03 -42.80
N ILE A 50 -22.43 2.11 -41.53
CA ILE A 50 -23.45 1.21 -40.97
C ILE A 50 -24.79 1.36 -41.70
N GLU A 51 -25.24 2.57 -41.99
CA GLU A 51 -26.49 2.81 -42.73
C GLU A 51 -26.45 2.17 -44.13
N ALA A 52 -25.31 2.31 -44.83
CA ALA A 52 -25.11 1.68 -46.12
C ALA A 52 -25.05 0.13 -46.02
N GLU A 53 -24.38 -0.43 -45.01
CA GLU A 53 -24.33 -1.87 -44.76
C GLU A 53 -25.70 -2.46 -44.44
N GLU A 54 -26.49 -1.79 -43.61
CA GLU A 54 -27.86 -2.21 -43.29
C GLU A 54 -28.77 -2.16 -44.53
N ALA A 55 -28.65 -1.11 -45.34
CA ALA A 55 -29.38 -0.99 -46.60
C ALA A 55 -29.03 -2.14 -47.56
N VAL A 56 -27.74 -2.48 -47.72
CA VAL A 56 -27.29 -3.62 -48.54
C VAL A 56 -27.75 -4.96 -47.95
N ALA A 57 -27.70 -5.14 -46.64
CA ALA A 57 -28.13 -6.36 -45.96
C ALA A 57 -29.64 -6.63 -46.13
N ALA A 58 -30.45 -5.58 -46.27
CA ALA A 58 -31.89 -5.68 -46.50
C ALA A 58 -32.27 -6.09 -47.94
N LEU A 59 -31.33 -6.04 -48.89
CA LEU A 59 -31.58 -6.34 -50.29
C LEU A 59 -31.72 -7.84 -50.59
N SER A 60 -32.52 -8.13 -51.62
CA SER A 60 -32.57 -9.46 -52.23
C SER A 60 -31.21 -9.83 -52.86
N GLU A 61 -30.97 -11.12 -53.10
CA GLU A 61 -29.73 -11.57 -53.73
C GLU A 61 -29.58 -11.03 -55.17
N GLU A 62 -30.68 -10.93 -55.92
CA GLU A 62 -30.69 -10.34 -57.26
C GLU A 62 -30.32 -8.84 -57.22
N ASP A 63 -30.84 -8.11 -56.23
CA ASP A 63 -30.55 -6.70 -56.02
C ASP A 63 -29.12 -6.43 -55.57
N ARG A 64 -28.59 -7.24 -54.63
CA ARG A 64 -27.18 -7.14 -54.20
C ARG A 64 -26.22 -7.34 -55.35
N ASN A 65 -26.47 -8.34 -56.19
CA ASN A 65 -25.66 -8.59 -57.39
C ASN A 65 -25.73 -7.46 -58.44
N SER A 66 -26.70 -6.54 -58.31
CA SER A 66 -26.87 -5.41 -59.21
C SER A 66 -26.20 -4.11 -58.73
N LEU A 67 -25.69 -4.08 -57.50
CA LEU A 67 -25.01 -2.92 -56.92
C LEU A 67 -23.74 -2.57 -57.70
N LYS A 68 -23.50 -1.27 -57.85
CA LYS A 68 -22.31 -0.75 -58.55
C LYS A 68 -21.21 -0.35 -57.58
N ASN A 69 -21.58 0.01 -56.35
CA ASN A 69 -20.66 0.54 -55.34
C ASN A 69 -20.34 -0.48 -54.23
N ASP A 70 -20.69 -1.76 -54.38
CA ASP A 70 -20.45 -2.81 -53.36
C ASP A 70 -18.98 -2.89 -52.90
N GLN A 71 -18.03 -2.79 -53.84
CA GLN A 71 -16.60 -2.72 -53.51
C GLN A 71 -16.26 -1.45 -52.72
N THR A 72 -16.89 -0.31 -53.03
CA THR A 72 -16.68 0.95 -52.30
C THR A 72 -17.12 0.83 -50.85
N LEU A 73 -18.20 0.10 -50.56
CA LEU A 73 -18.63 -0.14 -49.18
C LEU A 73 -17.63 -1.02 -48.43
N THR A 74 -17.14 -2.09 -49.07
CA THR A 74 -16.11 -2.98 -48.50
C THR A 74 -14.81 -2.22 -48.22
N ASP A 75 -14.35 -1.43 -49.19
CA ASP A 75 -13.16 -0.59 -49.05
C ASP A 75 -13.35 0.47 -47.94
N ALA A 76 -14.56 1.02 -47.82
CA ALA A 76 -14.87 2.01 -46.78
C ALA A 76 -14.84 1.40 -45.37
N ARG A 77 -15.41 0.21 -45.18
CA ARG A 77 -15.33 -0.51 -43.90
C ARG A 77 -13.87 -0.82 -43.53
N ALA A 78 -13.09 -1.35 -44.46
CA ALA A 78 -11.68 -1.65 -44.23
C ALA A 78 -10.84 -0.39 -43.92
N ALA A 79 -11.10 0.72 -44.62
CA ALA A 79 -10.44 1.99 -44.36
C ALA A 79 -10.82 2.56 -42.99
N TYR A 80 -12.08 2.45 -42.58
CA TYR A 80 -12.53 2.88 -41.26
C TYR A 80 -11.88 2.05 -40.14
N GLU A 81 -11.86 0.73 -40.27
CA GLU A 81 -11.19 -0.16 -39.31
C GLU A 81 -9.70 0.17 -39.18
N ALA A 82 -9.01 0.43 -40.29
CA ALA A 82 -7.62 0.87 -40.26
C ALA A 82 -7.44 2.20 -39.50
N LEU A 83 -8.32 3.19 -39.71
CA LEU A 83 -8.26 4.46 -38.96
C LEU A 83 -8.49 4.27 -37.46
N VAL A 84 -9.37 3.36 -37.06
CA VAL A 84 -9.61 3.03 -35.65
C VAL A 84 -8.34 2.42 -35.03
N VAL A 85 -7.68 1.51 -35.74
CA VAL A 85 -6.41 0.91 -35.32
C VAL A 85 -5.31 1.97 -35.21
N ASP A 86 -5.15 2.83 -36.23
CA ASP A 86 -4.15 3.90 -36.25
C ASP A 86 -4.34 4.90 -35.08
N GLN A 87 -5.60 5.27 -34.78
CA GLN A 87 -5.94 6.14 -33.66
C GLN A 87 -5.59 5.49 -32.32
N ALA A 88 -5.97 4.22 -32.13
CA ALA A 88 -5.67 3.50 -30.89
C ALA A 88 -4.15 3.30 -30.71
N ALA A 89 -3.42 2.97 -31.78
CA ALA A 89 -1.96 2.83 -31.74
C ALA A 89 -1.30 4.16 -31.36
N SER A 90 -1.75 5.28 -31.95
CA SER A 90 -1.24 6.62 -31.62
C SER A 90 -1.39 6.95 -30.13
N GLU A 91 -2.49 6.56 -29.49
CA GLU A 91 -2.70 6.77 -28.05
C GLU A 91 -1.68 5.99 -27.20
N VAL A 92 -1.33 4.75 -27.61
CA VAL A 92 -0.28 3.97 -26.94
C VAL A 92 1.09 4.61 -27.16
N GLU A 93 1.38 5.04 -28.38
CA GLU A 93 2.66 5.67 -28.73
C GLU A 93 2.88 6.98 -27.97
N GLU A 94 1.83 7.78 -27.79
CA GLU A 94 1.85 9.00 -26.99
C GLU A 94 2.14 8.68 -25.51
N ALA A 95 1.52 7.63 -24.95
CA ALA A 95 1.79 7.20 -23.58
C ALA A 95 3.24 6.74 -23.39
N ILE A 96 3.79 6.01 -24.35
CA ILE A 96 5.21 5.60 -24.35
C ILE A 96 6.13 6.82 -24.45
N SER A 97 5.82 7.75 -25.36
CA SER A 97 6.61 8.97 -25.55
C SER A 97 6.61 9.87 -24.31
N ALA A 98 5.50 9.86 -23.54
CA ALA A 98 5.36 10.64 -22.32
C ALA A 98 6.25 10.14 -21.17
N ILE A 99 6.80 8.92 -21.23
CA ILE A 99 7.77 8.41 -20.23
C ILE A 99 8.99 9.34 -20.17
N GLY A 100 9.45 9.80 -21.33
CA GLY A 100 10.59 10.71 -21.43
C GLY A 100 11.89 10.12 -20.87
N THR A 101 12.60 10.89 -20.04
CA THR A 101 13.83 10.41 -19.39
C THR A 101 13.47 9.52 -18.21
N VAL A 102 14.00 8.30 -18.21
CA VAL A 102 13.73 7.32 -17.15
C VAL A 102 14.49 7.69 -15.88
N THR A 103 13.76 7.71 -14.77
CA THR A 103 14.26 7.91 -13.41
C THR A 103 13.60 6.90 -12.48
N LEU A 104 14.00 6.84 -11.21
CA LEU A 104 13.35 5.98 -10.22
C LEU A 104 11.85 6.30 -10.02
N GLU A 105 11.42 7.53 -10.33
CA GLU A 105 10.03 7.98 -10.25
C GLU A 105 9.19 7.55 -11.48
N SER A 106 9.81 7.11 -12.57
CA SER A 106 9.13 6.77 -13.83
C SER A 106 8.29 5.48 -13.77
N GLY A 107 8.28 4.78 -12.63
CA GLY A 107 7.62 3.48 -12.49
C GLY A 107 6.13 3.47 -12.85
N GLU A 108 5.39 4.49 -12.42
CA GLU A 108 3.95 4.59 -12.73
C GLU A 108 3.71 4.85 -14.22
N ALA A 109 4.47 5.76 -14.84
CA ALA A 109 4.34 6.08 -16.26
C ALA A 109 4.63 4.86 -17.15
N ILE A 110 5.70 4.11 -16.83
CA ILE A 110 6.07 2.89 -17.54
C ILE A 110 4.98 1.81 -17.37
N GLN A 111 4.48 1.60 -16.15
CA GLN A 111 3.42 0.63 -15.90
C GLN A 111 2.13 0.98 -16.65
N ASN A 112 1.77 2.27 -16.71
CA ASN A 112 0.60 2.73 -17.44
C ASN A 112 0.74 2.48 -18.96
N ALA A 113 1.89 2.81 -19.54
CA ALA A 113 2.18 2.55 -20.96
C ALA A 113 2.14 1.05 -21.28
N ARG A 114 2.75 0.20 -20.43
CA ARG A 114 2.69 -1.27 -20.58
C ARG A 114 1.27 -1.80 -20.48
N THR A 115 0.49 -1.33 -19.51
CA THR A 115 -0.91 -1.75 -19.33
C THR A 115 -1.77 -1.39 -20.54
N LEU A 116 -1.55 -0.20 -21.13
CA LEU A 116 -2.27 0.26 -22.31
C LEU A 116 -1.92 -0.58 -23.55
N TYR A 117 -0.63 -0.86 -23.77
CA TYR A 117 -0.18 -1.73 -24.85
C TYR A 117 -0.72 -3.17 -24.70
N ASP A 118 -0.52 -3.80 -23.54
CA ASP A 118 -0.94 -5.20 -23.30
C ASP A 118 -2.48 -5.37 -23.33
N GLY A 119 -3.22 -4.31 -22.98
CA GLY A 119 -4.68 -4.29 -23.02
C GLY A 119 -5.27 -4.04 -24.41
N SER A 120 -4.46 -3.64 -25.39
CA SER A 120 -4.89 -3.35 -26.75
C SER A 120 -5.08 -4.63 -27.59
N GLU A 121 -5.87 -4.53 -28.66
CA GLU A 121 -6.04 -5.63 -29.62
C GLU A 121 -4.74 -5.92 -30.41
N ALA A 122 -4.64 -7.10 -31.01
CA ALA A 122 -3.39 -7.56 -31.62
C ALA A 122 -2.96 -6.74 -32.85
N ASP A 123 -3.92 -6.19 -33.59
CA ASP A 123 -3.69 -5.26 -34.70
C ASP A 123 -3.21 -3.89 -34.22
N VAL A 124 -3.79 -3.37 -33.13
CA VAL A 124 -3.30 -2.15 -32.46
C VAL A 124 -1.88 -2.34 -31.95
N GLN A 125 -1.60 -3.43 -31.23
CA GLN A 125 -0.24 -3.75 -30.76
C GLN A 125 0.77 -3.85 -31.91
N ALA A 126 0.37 -4.44 -33.03
CA ALA A 126 1.23 -4.54 -34.22
C ALA A 126 1.46 -3.21 -34.93
N ALA A 127 0.58 -2.23 -34.75
CA ALA A 127 0.67 -0.90 -35.32
C ALA A 127 1.51 0.08 -34.48
N VAL A 128 1.76 -0.21 -33.20
CA VAL A 128 2.62 0.62 -32.32
C VAL A 128 4.09 0.54 -32.75
N GLU A 129 4.65 1.64 -33.23
CA GLU A 129 6.01 1.67 -33.79
C GLU A 129 7.12 1.82 -32.73
N ASN A 130 6.80 2.38 -31.55
CA ASN A 130 7.78 2.74 -30.51
C ASN A 130 7.81 1.79 -29.30
N ILE A 131 7.30 0.56 -29.43
CA ILE A 131 7.31 -0.44 -28.35
C ILE A 131 8.72 -0.72 -27.79
N ALA A 132 9.75 -0.60 -28.63
CA ALA A 132 11.14 -0.76 -28.21
C ALA A 132 11.59 0.30 -27.19
N ASP A 133 11.00 1.50 -27.21
CA ASP A 133 11.29 2.56 -26.25
C ASP A 133 10.70 2.22 -24.87
N LEU A 134 9.53 1.57 -24.83
CA LEU A 134 8.95 1.05 -23.58
C LEU A 134 9.80 -0.07 -22.97
N GLU A 135 10.25 -1.04 -23.78
CA GLU A 135 11.12 -2.12 -23.32
C GLU A 135 12.48 -1.60 -22.81
N ALA A 136 13.04 -0.60 -23.51
CA ALA A 136 14.23 0.09 -23.07
C ALA A 136 14.01 0.83 -21.75
N ALA A 137 12.85 1.48 -21.58
CA ALA A 137 12.52 2.19 -20.35
C ALA A 137 12.36 1.26 -19.15
N GLU A 138 11.72 0.10 -19.33
CA GLU A 138 11.61 -0.94 -18.30
C GLU A 138 12.99 -1.47 -17.88
N THR A 139 13.86 -1.71 -18.86
CA THR A 139 15.23 -2.18 -18.64
C THR A 139 16.06 -1.14 -17.89
N GLU A 140 15.96 0.12 -18.28
CA GLU A 140 16.67 1.23 -17.62
C GLU A 140 16.19 1.42 -16.18
N LEU A 141 14.87 1.42 -15.94
CA LEU A 141 14.32 1.51 -14.58
C LEU A 141 14.78 0.34 -13.70
N SER A 142 14.81 -0.87 -14.27
CA SER A 142 15.33 -2.06 -13.60
C SER A 142 16.80 -1.87 -13.18
N THR A 143 17.62 -1.33 -14.09
CA THR A 143 19.04 -1.03 -13.85
C THR A 143 19.20 0.03 -12.74
N LEU A 144 18.46 1.13 -12.80
CA LEU A 144 18.50 2.19 -11.79
C LEU A 144 18.14 1.67 -10.39
N LYS A 145 17.13 0.81 -10.28
CA LYS A 145 16.74 0.22 -8.99
C LYS A 145 17.85 -0.67 -8.41
N VAL A 146 18.50 -1.47 -9.24
CA VAL A 146 19.63 -2.32 -8.84
C VAL A 146 20.83 -1.47 -8.44
N GLU A 147 21.16 -0.42 -9.19
CA GLU A 147 22.23 0.52 -8.84
C GLU A 147 21.95 1.22 -7.52
N GLU A 148 20.72 1.67 -7.27
CA GLU A 148 20.35 2.33 -6.02
C GLU A 148 20.56 1.40 -4.81
N ALA A 149 20.04 0.18 -4.87
CA ALA A 149 20.27 -0.81 -3.81
C ALA A 149 21.78 -1.08 -3.61
N THR A 150 22.52 -1.25 -4.70
CA THR A 150 23.98 -1.48 -4.65
C THR A 150 24.72 -0.32 -3.98
N ASN A 151 24.33 0.92 -4.30
CA ASN A 151 24.93 2.14 -3.77
C ASN A 151 24.61 2.31 -2.28
N LEU A 152 23.36 2.07 -1.86
CA LEU A 152 22.96 2.12 -0.46
C LEU A 152 23.73 1.10 0.38
N ILE A 153 23.87 -0.13 -0.13
CA ILE A 153 24.66 -1.17 0.56
C ILE A 153 26.14 -0.75 0.68
N THR A 154 26.71 -0.16 -0.37
CA THR A 154 28.09 0.34 -0.34
C THR A 154 28.24 1.52 0.63
N ALA A 155 27.21 2.35 0.77
CA ALA A 155 27.20 3.52 1.64
C ALA A 155 27.14 3.18 3.14
N ILE A 156 26.66 1.98 3.52
CA ILE A 156 26.79 1.47 4.90
C ILE A 156 28.26 1.52 5.35
N GLY A 157 29.18 1.29 4.42
CA GLY A 157 30.62 1.36 4.66
C GLY A 157 31.18 0.11 5.35
N GLY A 158 32.46 0.18 5.73
CA GLY A 158 33.18 -0.99 6.24
C GLY A 158 33.04 -1.28 7.73
N THR A 159 32.69 -0.28 8.56
CA THR A 159 32.53 -0.47 10.01
C THR A 159 31.10 -0.16 10.39
N VAL A 160 30.34 -1.20 10.72
CA VAL A 160 28.97 -1.10 11.22
C VAL A 160 29.01 -0.74 12.69
N THR A 161 28.18 0.24 13.06
CA THR A 161 27.97 0.72 14.43
C THR A 161 26.47 0.86 14.69
N LEU A 162 26.04 1.15 15.93
CA LEU A 162 24.63 1.40 16.21
C LEU A 162 24.05 2.57 15.39
N ASP A 163 24.85 3.58 15.07
CA ASP A 163 24.46 4.72 14.22
C ASP A 163 24.22 4.30 12.74
N SER A 164 24.61 3.08 12.36
CA SER A 164 24.39 2.54 11.01
C SER A 164 22.94 2.06 10.79
N ALA A 165 22.09 2.01 11.83
CA ALA A 165 20.75 1.43 11.76
C ALA A 165 19.91 1.96 10.60
N ALA A 166 19.78 3.28 10.45
CA ALA A 166 18.99 3.88 9.38
C ALA A 166 19.56 3.58 7.97
N ALA A 167 20.88 3.47 7.83
CA ALA A 167 21.51 3.14 6.55
C ALA A 167 21.30 1.67 6.17
N VAL A 168 21.37 0.77 7.14
CA VAL A 168 21.09 -0.67 6.96
C VAL A 168 19.62 -0.86 6.60
N GLU A 169 18.69 -0.20 7.30
CA GLU A 169 17.26 -0.26 7.01
C GLU A 169 16.94 0.26 5.61
N ALA A 170 17.50 1.41 5.21
CA ALA A 170 17.30 1.97 3.87
C ALA A 170 17.82 1.02 2.77
N ALA A 171 19.00 0.44 2.97
CA ALA A 171 19.57 -0.53 2.03
C ALA A 171 18.74 -1.82 1.95
N GLN A 172 18.25 -2.32 3.09
CA GLN A 172 17.38 -3.50 3.15
C GLN A 172 16.05 -3.24 2.44
N ALA A 173 15.41 -2.09 2.69
CA ALA A 173 14.16 -1.71 2.03
C ALA A 173 14.34 -1.58 0.51
N ALA A 174 15.44 -0.97 0.04
CA ALA A 174 15.73 -0.89 -1.38
C ALA A 174 15.96 -2.27 -2.02
N TYR A 175 16.65 -3.17 -1.31
CA TYR A 175 16.89 -4.54 -1.77
C TYR A 175 15.60 -5.39 -1.80
N ASP A 176 14.72 -5.25 -0.81
CA ASP A 176 13.45 -5.99 -0.73
C ASP A 176 12.41 -5.52 -1.74
N ALA A 177 12.50 -4.25 -2.19
CA ALA A 177 11.65 -3.71 -3.25
C ALA A 177 11.99 -4.27 -4.66
N LEU A 178 13.13 -4.95 -4.82
CA LEU A 178 13.57 -5.55 -6.07
C LEU A 178 12.85 -6.89 -6.34
N THR A 179 12.66 -7.22 -7.62
CA THR A 179 12.27 -8.58 -8.01
C THR A 179 13.40 -9.57 -7.77
N SER A 180 13.11 -10.88 -7.69
CA SER A 180 14.16 -11.90 -7.49
C SER A 180 15.24 -11.88 -8.57
N GLU A 181 14.88 -11.51 -9.81
CA GLU A 181 15.85 -11.35 -10.90
C GLU A 181 16.76 -10.14 -10.66
N GLN A 182 16.21 -9.01 -10.24
CA GLN A 182 16.97 -7.80 -9.90
C GLN A 182 17.87 -8.02 -8.68
N GLN A 183 17.37 -8.69 -7.64
CA GLN A 183 18.18 -9.04 -6.45
C GLN A 183 19.43 -9.84 -6.82
N SER A 184 19.33 -10.75 -7.80
CA SER A 184 20.48 -11.53 -8.28
C SER A 184 21.58 -10.69 -8.95
N GLN A 185 21.26 -9.46 -9.34
CA GLN A 185 22.19 -8.50 -9.95
C GLN A 185 22.89 -7.62 -8.91
N VAL A 186 22.41 -7.58 -7.66
CA VAL A 186 23.03 -6.85 -6.56
C VAL A 186 24.22 -7.66 -6.02
N ALA A 187 25.39 -7.43 -6.62
CA ALA A 187 26.60 -8.22 -6.35
C ALA A 187 27.10 -8.14 -4.90
N ASN A 188 26.80 -7.07 -4.18
CA ASN A 188 27.20 -6.82 -2.79
C ASN A 188 26.11 -7.13 -1.76
N SER A 189 25.04 -7.86 -2.14
CA SER A 189 24.00 -8.32 -1.20
C SER A 189 24.54 -9.13 0.01
N GLY A 190 25.72 -9.75 -0.12
CA GLY A 190 26.42 -10.38 1.00
C GLY A 190 26.85 -9.38 2.07
N ASP A 191 27.23 -8.16 1.70
CA ASP A 191 27.65 -7.11 2.62
C ASP A 191 26.47 -6.57 3.43
N LEU A 192 25.27 -6.50 2.82
CA LEU A 192 24.02 -6.15 3.52
C LEU A 192 23.70 -7.16 4.63
N ASN A 193 23.73 -8.46 4.33
CA ASN A 193 23.49 -9.51 5.33
C ASN A 193 24.52 -9.47 6.47
N ALA A 194 25.79 -9.23 6.13
CA ALA A 194 26.84 -9.09 7.12
C ALA A 194 26.60 -7.85 8.00
N ALA A 195 26.15 -6.74 7.42
CA ALA A 195 25.86 -5.53 8.16
C ALA A 195 24.68 -5.68 9.11
N ILE A 196 23.59 -6.32 8.66
CA ILE A 196 22.44 -6.65 9.50
C ILE A 196 22.88 -7.51 10.68
N THR A 197 23.58 -8.62 10.41
CA THR A 197 24.07 -9.53 11.45
C THR A 197 24.97 -8.80 12.47
N GLN A 198 25.84 -7.91 12.00
CA GLN A 198 26.72 -7.14 12.88
C GLN A 198 25.95 -6.12 13.70
N LEU A 199 24.95 -5.44 13.11
CA LEU A 199 24.11 -4.47 13.81
C LEU A 199 23.27 -5.17 14.89
N ASP A 200 22.63 -6.30 14.57
CA ASP A 200 21.85 -7.09 15.52
C ASP A 200 22.71 -7.52 16.72
N ALA A 201 23.94 -7.97 16.45
CA ALA A 201 24.88 -8.36 17.50
C ALA A 201 25.29 -7.16 18.40
N LEU A 202 25.50 -5.98 17.81
CA LEU A 202 25.80 -4.75 18.56
C LEU A 202 24.61 -4.31 19.43
N GLN A 203 23.39 -4.43 18.92
CA GLN A 203 22.16 -4.12 19.65
C GLN A 203 21.97 -5.09 20.81
N GLN A 204 22.18 -6.39 20.60
CA GLN A 204 22.14 -7.39 21.67
C GLN A 204 23.22 -7.17 22.74
N GLU A 205 24.45 -6.81 22.34
CA GLU A 205 25.53 -6.47 23.29
C GLU A 205 25.17 -5.22 24.11
N GLN A 206 24.62 -4.19 23.47
CA GLN A 206 24.14 -3.00 24.16
C GLN A 206 23.01 -3.34 25.15
N ALA A 207 22.03 -4.13 24.74
CA ALA A 207 20.92 -4.56 25.58
C ALA A 207 21.42 -5.33 26.81
N GLN A 208 22.34 -6.28 26.62
CA GLN A 208 22.93 -7.00 27.74
C GLN A 208 23.70 -6.06 28.68
N SER A 209 24.45 -5.10 28.14
CA SER A 209 25.14 -4.10 28.96
C SER A 209 24.17 -3.22 29.76
N LEU A 210 22.99 -2.92 29.21
CA LEU A 210 21.94 -2.19 29.92
C LEU A 210 21.35 -3.05 31.05
N LEU A 211 21.00 -4.31 30.76
CA LEU A 211 20.50 -5.25 31.78
C LEU A 211 21.49 -5.47 32.92
N ASP A 212 22.79 -5.58 32.63
CA ASP A 212 23.85 -5.75 33.65
C ASP A 212 23.95 -4.55 34.61
N ALA A 213 23.50 -3.36 34.17
CA ALA A 213 23.46 -2.16 34.99
C ALA A 213 22.15 -2.03 35.79
N MET A 214 21.16 -2.90 35.59
CA MET A 214 19.86 -2.86 36.26
C MET A 214 19.86 -3.59 37.60
N ARG A 215 18.83 -3.32 38.43
CA ARG A 215 18.56 -4.15 39.61
C ARG A 215 17.92 -5.45 39.14
N VAL A 216 18.48 -6.58 39.56
CA VAL A 216 17.96 -7.91 39.21
C VAL A 216 17.30 -8.56 40.42
N GLU A 217 16.10 -9.09 40.24
CA GLU A 217 15.44 -9.98 41.18
C GLU A 217 15.33 -11.38 40.56
N ASP A 218 16.03 -12.34 41.15
CA ASP A 218 16.11 -13.73 40.68
C ASP A 218 15.08 -14.62 41.41
N ASP A 219 14.31 -15.39 40.64
CA ASP A 219 13.40 -16.42 41.11
C ASP A 219 13.88 -17.80 40.62
N PRO A 220 14.77 -18.47 41.38
CA PRO A 220 15.31 -19.77 41.00
C PRO A 220 14.26 -20.90 41.09
N VAL A 221 13.10 -20.66 41.71
CA VAL A 221 12.03 -21.67 41.78
C VAL A 221 11.28 -21.72 40.45
N ARG A 222 11.06 -20.56 39.82
CA ARG A 222 10.37 -20.45 38.53
C ARG A 222 11.32 -20.36 37.33
N ASN A 223 12.64 -20.37 37.58
CA ASN A 223 13.69 -20.15 36.58
C ASN A 223 13.46 -18.83 35.81
N MET A 224 13.24 -17.77 36.56
CA MET A 224 12.83 -16.46 36.05
C MET A 224 13.64 -15.36 36.72
N ALA A 225 13.89 -14.26 36.00
CA ALA A 225 14.49 -13.06 36.57
C ALA A 225 13.73 -11.81 36.11
N PHE A 226 13.78 -10.76 36.93
CA PHE A 226 13.21 -9.45 36.61
C PHE A 226 14.29 -8.38 36.69
N TYR A 227 14.38 -7.55 35.65
CA TYR A 227 15.31 -6.44 35.51
C TYR A 227 14.56 -5.13 35.68
N PHE A 228 14.89 -4.40 36.74
CA PHE A 228 14.32 -3.10 37.06
C PHE A 228 15.31 -1.98 36.77
N PRO A 229 14.90 -0.91 36.07
CA PRO A 229 15.79 0.21 35.83
C PRO A 229 16.17 0.90 37.15
N GLN A 230 17.32 1.58 37.19
CA GLN A 230 17.82 2.21 38.42
C GLN A 230 16.86 3.26 39.01
N ALA A 231 16.01 3.87 38.18
CA ALA A 231 14.98 4.81 38.63
C ALA A 231 13.80 4.13 39.35
N PHE A 232 13.64 2.81 39.21
CA PHE A 232 12.53 2.04 39.77
C PHE A 232 12.68 1.89 41.29
N PRO A 233 11.80 2.49 42.11
CA PRO A 233 11.88 2.41 43.56
C PRO A 233 11.82 0.96 44.09
N TYR A 234 12.50 0.68 45.19
CA TYR A 234 12.42 -0.64 45.82
C TYR A 234 11.09 -0.86 46.56
N TYR A 235 10.57 0.21 47.17
CA TYR A 235 9.29 0.21 47.87
C TYR A 235 8.25 1.06 47.13
N THR A 236 7.00 0.63 47.21
CA THR A 236 5.84 1.22 46.50
C THR A 236 5.45 2.60 47.05
N ASP A 237 5.74 2.85 48.32
CA ASP A 237 5.41 4.07 49.09
C ASP A 237 6.42 5.21 48.89
N ILE A 238 7.45 5.05 48.03
CA ILE A 238 8.51 6.06 47.89
C ILE A 238 8.08 7.28 47.07
N ARG A 239 7.38 7.06 45.94
CA ARG A 239 6.92 8.12 45.03
C ARG A 239 5.96 7.55 43.97
N SER A 240 5.14 8.42 43.38
CA SER A 240 4.43 8.08 42.15
C SER A 240 5.39 7.95 40.96
N PHE A 241 5.16 6.95 40.11
CA PHE A 241 5.93 6.73 38.89
C PHE A 241 5.15 5.86 37.89
N VAL A 242 5.58 5.92 36.63
CA VAL A 242 5.20 4.97 35.58
C VAL A 242 6.48 4.49 34.93
N LEU A 243 6.86 3.24 35.17
CA LEU A 243 8.14 2.68 34.71
C LEU A 243 7.99 1.23 34.28
N PRO A 244 8.59 0.84 33.14
CA PRO A 244 8.66 -0.54 32.72
C PRO A 244 9.75 -1.32 33.45
N TYR A 245 9.63 -2.63 33.44
CA TYR A 245 10.65 -3.60 33.84
C TYR A 245 10.56 -4.85 32.95
N ILE A 246 11.67 -5.55 32.74
CA ILE A 246 11.73 -6.73 31.85
C ILE A 246 11.73 -7.99 32.71
N GLY A 247 10.88 -8.94 32.36
CA GLY A 247 10.95 -10.31 32.87
C GLY A 247 11.62 -11.24 31.85
N THR A 248 12.30 -12.27 32.34
CA THR A 248 12.84 -13.35 31.50
C THR A 248 12.59 -14.72 32.11
N GLN A 249 12.30 -15.71 31.27
CA GLN A 249 12.14 -17.12 31.65
C GLN A 249 12.55 -18.00 30.46
N ASP A 250 13.45 -18.94 30.71
CA ASP A 250 13.92 -19.91 29.70
C ASP A 250 14.38 -19.28 28.37
N GLY A 251 14.95 -18.06 28.41
CA GLY A 251 15.43 -17.32 27.24
C GLY A 251 14.35 -16.52 26.50
N ARG A 252 13.11 -16.52 26.99
CA ARG A 252 12.04 -15.62 26.52
C ARG A 252 12.01 -14.37 27.37
N TYR A 253 11.81 -13.21 26.74
CA TYR A 253 11.62 -11.92 27.41
C TYR A 253 10.18 -11.43 27.26
N TRP A 254 9.72 -10.67 28.23
CA TRP A 254 8.49 -9.85 28.19
C TRP A 254 8.73 -8.56 28.97
N MET A 255 7.95 -7.53 28.69
CA MET A 255 8.00 -6.28 29.43
C MET A 255 6.70 -6.07 30.19
N ASN A 256 6.82 -5.65 31.44
CA ASN A 256 5.71 -5.19 32.25
C ASN A 256 5.83 -3.68 32.45
N LEU A 257 4.70 -3.00 32.59
CA LEU A 257 4.60 -1.59 32.96
C LEU A 257 3.94 -1.46 34.33
N ARG A 258 4.62 -0.78 35.26
CA ARG A 258 4.04 -0.44 36.55
C ARG A 258 3.52 0.98 36.56
N PHE A 259 2.23 1.11 36.87
CA PHE A 259 1.61 2.37 37.27
C PHE A 259 1.56 2.42 38.80
N ASN A 260 2.29 3.36 39.40
CA ASN A 260 2.42 3.49 40.85
C ASN A 260 1.98 4.87 41.30
N TYR A 261 0.95 4.93 42.13
CA TYR A 261 0.52 6.12 42.83
C TYR A 261 0.79 5.97 44.33
N THR A 262 1.36 6.99 44.96
CA THR A 262 1.42 7.08 46.42
C THR A 262 1.32 8.53 46.88
N ASP A 263 0.70 8.72 48.04
CA ASP A 263 0.54 10.00 48.71
C ASP A 263 0.48 9.78 50.23
N ALA A 264 0.71 10.84 51.01
CA ALA A 264 0.68 10.76 52.47
C ALA A 264 -0.67 10.29 53.02
N ASP A 265 -1.79 10.79 52.47
CA ASP A 265 -3.12 10.50 53.03
C ASP A 265 -4.25 10.47 51.98
N ASN A 266 -3.98 10.79 50.71
CA ASN A 266 -5.02 10.93 49.69
C ASN A 266 -5.16 9.66 48.84
N TRP A 267 -6.25 8.92 49.05
CA TRP A 267 -6.65 7.84 48.13
C TRP A 267 -7.29 8.43 46.87
N VAL A 268 -6.82 8.01 45.70
CA VAL A 268 -7.44 8.38 44.41
C VAL A 268 -8.48 7.34 44.02
N PHE A 269 -8.28 6.07 44.40
CA PHE A 269 -9.02 4.92 43.89
C PHE A 269 -8.99 4.91 42.37
N PHE A 270 -7.80 5.01 41.77
CA PHE A 270 -7.71 5.24 40.33
C PHE A 270 -8.29 4.06 39.55
N GLU A 271 -9.07 4.40 38.53
CA GLU A 271 -9.63 3.48 37.53
C GLU A 271 -9.17 3.87 36.12
N THR A 272 -8.71 5.11 35.94
CA THR A 272 -8.15 5.60 34.68
C THR A 272 -6.77 6.21 34.92
N VAL A 273 -5.82 5.91 34.03
CA VAL A 273 -4.57 6.65 33.92
C VAL A 273 -4.54 7.35 32.57
N THR A 274 -4.40 8.67 32.57
CA THR A 274 -4.25 9.48 31.35
C THR A 274 -2.82 9.98 31.25
N LEU A 275 -2.16 9.75 30.13
CA LEU A 275 -0.82 10.23 29.85
C LEU A 275 -0.91 11.32 28.78
N ALA A 276 -0.59 12.55 29.19
CA ALA A 276 -0.40 13.68 28.30
C ALA A 276 1.08 13.77 27.90
N VAL A 277 1.41 13.27 26.72
CA VAL A 277 2.76 13.19 26.16
C VAL A 277 2.86 14.25 25.06
N ASP A 278 3.38 15.43 25.39
CA ASP A 278 3.29 16.62 24.54
C ASP A 278 1.85 16.86 24.04
N ASP A 279 1.62 16.78 22.72
CA ASP A 279 0.32 16.96 22.08
C ASP A 279 -0.52 15.67 22.01
N GLU A 280 0.05 14.51 22.35
CA GLU A 280 -0.61 13.20 22.28
C GLU A 280 -1.23 12.78 23.62
N ARG A 281 -2.24 11.91 23.55
CA ARG A 281 -2.98 11.41 24.72
C ARG A 281 -3.14 9.89 24.66
N TYR A 282 -2.70 9.23 25.72
CA TYR A 282 -2.87 7.80 25.94
C TYR A 282 -3.75 7.58 27.18
N TYR A 283 -4.49 6.47 27.18
CA TYR A 283 -5.47 6.16 28.21
C TYR A 283 -5.38 4.70 28.57
N GLU A 284 -5.19 4.43 29.85
CA GLU A 284 -5.29 3.09 30.44
C GLU A 284 -6.49 3.02 31.38
N TYR A 285 -7.21 1.90 31.31
CA TYR A 285 -8.42 1.68 32.09
C TYR A 285 -8.29 0.40 32.91
N PHE A 286 -8.52 0.51 34.21
CA PHE A 286 -8.37 -0.58 35.15
C PHE A 286 -9.67 -0.79 35.91
N ASN A 287 -10.06 -2.05 36.09
CA ASN A 287 -11.13 -2.36 37.02
C ASN A 287 -10.60 -2.23 38.45
N TYR A 288 -11.51 -2.00 39.39
CA TYR A 288 -11.17 -1.93 40.81
C TYR A 288 -10.28 -3.08 41.30
N PHE A 289 -10.51 -4.31 40.81
CA PHE A 289 -9.77 -5.51 41.23
C PHE A 289 -8.41 -5.70 40.55
N ASP A 290 -8.11 -4.95 39.50
CA ASP A 290 -6.82 -5.00 38.81
C ASP A 290 -5.76 -4.19 39.58
N VAL A 291 -6.20 -3.17 40.33
CA VAL A 291 -5.34 -2.27 41.09
C VAL A 291 -5.17 -2.77 42.53
N THR A 292 -3.92 -3.02 42.91
CA THR A 292 -3.55 -3.32 44.29
C THR A 292 -3.53 -2.04 45.11
N ARG A 293 -4.10 -2.11 46.32
CA ARG A 293 -4.22 -0.96 47.24
C ARG A 293 -3.84 -1.40 48.63
N ASP A 294 -2.94 -0.66 49.26
CA ASP A 294 -2.50 -0.93 50.64
C ASP A 294 -1.94 0.36 51.27
N ASN A 295 -1.70 0.36 52.58
CA ASN A 295 -1.24 1.52 53.31
C ASN A 295 -0.46 1.16 54.57
N ASP A 296 0.35 2.12 55.04
CA ASP A 296 0.89 2.15 56.40
C ASP A 296 0.81 3.58 56.94
N THR A 297 1.93 4.33 56.91
CA THR A 297 1.96 5.78 57.17
C THR A 297 1.57 6.62 55.96
N GLU A 298 1.64 6.01 54.77
CA GLU A 298 1.31 6.58 53.47
C GLU A 298 0.35 5.60 52.78
N VAL A 299 -0.36 6.06 51.75
CA VAL A 299 -1.26 5.22 50.95
C VAL A 299 -0.62 4.95 49.59
N TRP A 300 -0.87 3.78 49.02
CA TRP A 300 -0.42 3.49 47.66
C TRP A 300 -1.40 2.63 46.88
N GLU A 301 -1.41 2.87 45.58
CA GLU A 301 -2.20 2.16 44.59
C GLU A 301 -1.27 1.82 43.42
N TYR A 302 -1.24 0.55 43.01
CA TYR A 302 -0.44 0.16 41.85
C TYR A 302 -1.05 -0.97 41.04
N VAL A 303 -0.68 -1.01 39.77
CA VAL A 303 -0.99 -2.11 38.85
C VAL A 303 0.25 -2.40 38.01
N ASP A 304 0.50 -3.69 37.78
CA ASP A 304 1.45 -4.19 36.80
C ASP A 304 0.67 -4.78 35.63
N MET A 305 0.99 -4.36 34.41
CA MET A 305 0.39 -4.91 33.19
C MET A 305 1.46 -5.32 32.19
N ASP A 306 1.10 -6.25 31.30
CA ASP A 306 1.93 -6.64 30.15
C ASP A 306 2.00 -5.49 29.14
N VAL A 307 3.15 -5.29 28.50
CA VAL A 307 3.36 -4.26 27.47
C VAL A 307 3.18 -4.89 26.09
N GLY A 308 2.11 -4.52 25.40
CA GLY A 308 1.87 -4.85 24.00
C GLY A 308 2.50 -3.83 23.05
N GLU A 309 2.17 -3.94 21.76
CA GLU A 309 2.67 -3.04 20.72
C GLU A 309 2.24 -1.58 20.98
N GLU A 310 0.99 -1.35 21.39
CA GLU A 310 0.47 0.00 21.66
C GLU A 310 1.17 0.66 22.86
N GLU A 311 1.38 -0.09 23.95
CA GLU A 311 2.07 0.42 25.13
C GLU A 311 3.57 0.61 24.87
N LEU A 312 4.19 -0.21 24.01
CA LEU A 312 5.57 -0.03 23.61
C LEU A 312 5.77 1.29 22.84
N GLU A 313 4.85 1.61 21.91
CA GLU A 313 4.86 2.90 21.21
C GLU A 313 4.59 4.08 22.17
N MET A 314 3.67 3.92 23.13
CA MET A 314 3.47 4.90 24.20
C MET A 314 4.76 5.14 25.00
N LEU A 315 5.48 4.09 25.39
CA LEU A 315 6.74 4.21 26.13
C LEU A 315 7.83 4.92 25.32
N LYS A 316 7.94 4.65 24.01
CA LYS A 316 8.81 5.40 23.10
C LYS A 316 8.46 6.89 23.09
N ALA A 317 7.17 7.22 22.94
CA ALA A 317 6.71 8.60 22.97
C ALA A 317 7.04 9.30 24.30
N ILE A 318 6.85 8.63 25.44
CA ILE A 318 7.23 9.18 26.75
C ILE A 318 8.73 9.46 26.83
N ALA A 319 9.56 8.50 26.40
CA ALA A 319 11.02 8.62 26.43
C ALA A 319 11.51 9.86 25.68
N ASP A 320 10.95 10.13 24.51
CA ASP A 320 11.42 11.18 23.59
C ASP A 320 10.69 12.52 23.70
N SER A 321 9.55 12.55 24.40
CA SER A 321 8.78 13.78 24.61
C SER A 321 9.55 14.88 25.35
N GLU A 322 9.15 16.13 25.14
CA GLU A 322 9.63 17.25 25.96
C GLU A 322 9.00 17.18 27.35
N THR A 323 7.66 17.07 27.41
CA THR A 323 6.88 17.04 28.64
C THR A 323 5.91 15.87 28.66
N THR A 324 5.91 15.11 29.76
CA THR A 324 4.88 14.11 30.03
C THR A 324 4.23 14.39 31.37
N ILE A 325 2.91 14.51 31.40
CA ILE A 325 2.11 14.59 32.62
C ILE A 325 1.22 13.37 32.69
N ILE A 326 1.26 12.67 33.83
CA ILE A 326 0.45 11.49 34.07
C ILE A 326 -0.56 11.83 35.15
N ARG A 327 -1.83 11.55 34.83
CA ARG A 327 -2.95 11.67 35.74
C ARG A 327 -3.42 10.29 36.17
N PHE A 328 -3.45 10.06 37.47
CA PHE A 328 -4.26 9.01 38.08
C PHE A 328 -5.63 9.58 38.42
N GLU A 329 -6.71 8.96 37.95
CA GLU A 329 -8.08 9.46 38.12
C GLU A 329 -9.02 8.34 38.61
N GLY A 330 -9.75 8.62 39.68
CA GLY A 330 -10.88 7.84 40.16
C GLY A 330 -12.17 8.68 40.14
N ASP A 331 -13.26 8.17 40.71
CA ASP A 331 -14.59 8.81 40.64
C ASP A 331 -14.63 10.24 41.19
N ASP A 332 -13.96 10.46 42.33
CA ASP A 332 -14.05 11.71 43.10
C ASP A 332 -12.73 12.50 43.14
N TYR A 333 -11.60 11.88 42.82
CA TYR A 333 -10.27 12.44 43.01
C TYR A 333 -9.35 12.14 41.83
N TYR A 334 -8.36 13.01 41.63
CA TYR A 334 -7.27 12.79 40.69
C TYR A 334 -5.95 13.31 41.26
N SER A 335 -4.84 12.80 40.73
CA SER A 335 -3.49 13.28 41.04
C SER A 335 -2.63 13.29 39.78
N ASP A 336 -1.93 14.39 39.57
CA ASP A 336 -1.06 14.62 38.41
C ASP A 336 0.41 14.64 38.86
N PHE A 337 1.28 14.00 38.09
CA PHE A 337 2.73 14.20 38.23
C PHE A 337 3.40 14.34 36.87
N THR A 338 4.51 15.06 36.84
CA THR A 338 5.34 15.19 35.63
C THR A 338 6.42 14.12 35.64
N VAL A 339 6.54 13.36 34.55
CA VAL A 339 7.57 12.32 34.40
C VAL A 339 8.95 12.98 34.40
N SER A 340 9.83 12.50 35.28
CA SER A 340 11.16 13.06 35.45
C SER A 340 12.09 12.70 34.28
N ALA A 341 13.14 13.49 34.06
CA ALA A 341 14.16 13.16 33.06
C ALA A 341 14.84 11.80 33.32
N SER A 342 15.03 11.44 34.59
CA SER A 342 15.56 10.12 34.97
C SER A 342 14.59 8.97 34.67
N ASP A 343 13.28 9.21 34.78
CA ASP A 343 12.28 8.19 34.42
C ASP A 343 12.18 8.04 32.90
N LYS A 344 12.23 9.14 32.14
CA LYS A 344 12.28 9.08 30.68
C LYS A 344 13.51 8.31 30.18
N GLU A 345 14.68 8.55 30.79
CA GLU A 345 15.89 7.80 30.47
C GLU A 345 15.79 6.33 30.86
N ALA A 346 15.21 6.02 32.02
CA ALA A 346 14.93 4.64 32.41
C ALA A 346 14.01 3.94 31.40
N ILE A 347 12.93 4.59 30.97
CA ILE A 347 12.02 4.07 29.93
C ILE A 347 12.78 3.82 28.64
N ARG A 348 13.59 4.79 28.16
CA ARG A 348 14.42 4.62 26.96
C ARG A 348 15.31 3.38 27.04
N GLN A 349 16.05 3.23 28.13
CA GLN A 349 16.94 2.09 28.34
C GLN A 349 16.20 0.75 28.36
N MET A 350 15.03 0.71 29.01
CA MET A 350 14.19 -0.48 29.06
C MET A 350 13.65 -0.86 27.68
N VAL A 351 13.15 0.11 26.90
CA VAL A 351 12.67 -0.11 25.53
C VAL A 351 13.81 -0.59 24.63
N THR A 352 14.96 0.11 24.64
CA THR A 352 16.14 -0.28 23.85
C THR A 352 16.61 -1.71 24.18
N ALA A 353 16.65 -2.08 25.46
CA ALA A 353 17.05 -3.41 25.85
C ALA A 353 16.04 -4.47 25.39
N TYR A 354 14.74 -4.20 25.53
CA TYR A 354 13.69 -5.13 25.16
C TYR A 354 13.64 -5.41 23.66
N GLU A 355 13.63 -4.38 22.82
CA GLU A 355 13.53 -4.53 21.37
C GLU A 355 14.69 -5.31 20.75
N ALA A 356 15.88 -5.23 21.35
CA ALA A 356 17.04 -6.01 20.89
C ALA A 356 17.05 -7.47 21.36
N LEU A 357 16.21 -7.84 22.33
CA LEU A 357 16.17 -9.17 22.96
C LEU A 357 14.97 -10.04 22.52
N THR A 358 13.98 -9.45 21.87
CA THR A 358 12.76 -10.12 21.37
C THR A 358 12.70 -10.09 19.86
#